data_AF-A0A9D4T6V8-F1
#
_entry.id   AF-A0A9D4T6V8-F1
#
_cell.length_a   1.000
_cell.length_b   1.000
_cell.length_c   1.000
_cell.angle_alpha   90.00
_cell.angle_beta   90.00
_cell.angle_gamma   90.00
#
_symmetry.space_group_name_H-M   'P 1'
#
loop_
_entity.id
_entity.type
_entity.pdbx_description
1 polymer ?
#
loop_
_entity_poly.entity_id
_entity_poly.type
_entity_poly.pdbx_seq_one_letter_code
_entity_poly.pdbx_strand_id
1 'polypeptide(L)'
;MPKQSPGQVFAGLDLLTKLLAPNPRAVRARPVIEVLENQCASDEPPEVDWHVEQAPWTPEDEVSLLGGRKYGFDRQRTGVIARIKVLPFWLLCPTVTIQYLMAG
;
A
#
# COMPACT_ATOMS: atom_id res chain seq x y z
N MET A 1 21.54 -1.78 -30.71
CA MET A 1 20.30 -2.56 -30.94
C MET A 1 19.92 -2.49 -32.40
N PRO A 2 19.69 -3.63 -33.07
CA PRO A 2 19.17 -3.63 -34.44
C PRO A 2 17.71 -3.15 -34.46
N LYS A 3 17.31 -2.46 -35.53
CA LYS A 3 15.92 -2.06 -35.73
C LYS A 3 15.08 -3.30 -36.06
N GLN A 4 13.85 -3.33 -35.56
CA GLN A 4 12.92 -4.43 -35.87
C GLN A 4 12.50 -4.43 -37.35
N SER A 5 12.37 -3.25 -37.97
CA SER A 5 12.04 -3.10 -39.39
C SER A 5 13.17 -2.40 -40.17
N PRO A 6 13.62 -3.00 -41.30
CA PRO A 6 14.63 -2.39 -42.16
C PRO A 6 14.10 -1.11 -42.81
N GLY A 7 14.92 -0.06 -42.87
CA GLY A 7 14.54 1.24 -43.45
C GLY A 7 13.76 2.18 -42.52
N GLN A 8 13.39 1.76 -41.31
CA GLN A 8 12.69 2.63 -40.37
C GLN A 8 13.58 3.79 -39.89
N VAL A 9 13.08 5.02 -39.96
CA VAL A 9 13.71 6.22 -39.39
C VAL A 9 13.01 6.58 -38.08
N PHE A 10 13.79 6.88 -37.03
CA PHE A 10 13.24 7.29 -35.73
C PHE A 10 13.12 8.82 -35.69
N ALA A 11 11.91 9.33 -35.48
CA ALA A 11 11.67 10.75 -35.25
C ALA A 11 11.71 11.05 -33.74
N GLY A 12 12.17 12.25 -33.36
CA GLY A 12 12.18 12.68 -31.95
C GLY A 12 13.38 12.20 -31.11
N LEU A 13 14.44 11.68 -31.75
CA LEU A 13 15.71 11.34 -31.07
C LEU A 13 16.46 12.57 -30.54
N ASP A 14 16.15 13.74 -31.08
CA ASP A 14 16.69 15.05 -30.73
C ASP A 14 16.16 15.59 -29.39
N LEU A 15 15.05 15.04 -28.88
CA LEU A 15 14.41 15.49 -27.66
C LEU A 15 14.55 14.46 -26.54
N LEU A 16 15.40 14.76 -25.55
CA LEU A 16 15.63 13.90 -24.37
C LEU A 16 14.33 13.52 -23.65
N THR A 17 13.38 14.45 -23.55
CA THR A 17 12.07 14.21 -22.91
C THR A 17 11.24 13.17 -23.65
N LYS A 18 11.36 13.07 -24.97
CA LYS A 18 10.68 12.02 -25.76
C LYS A 18 11.33 10.65 -25.62
N LEU A 19 12.64 10.60 -25.31
CA LEU A 19 13.35 9.36 -25.01
C LEU A 19 13.07 8.84 -23.61
N LEU A 20 12.91 9.75 -22.64
CA LEU A 20 12.62 9.43 -21.25
C LEU A 20 11.14 9.19 -20.98
N ALA A 21 10.25 9.69 -21.83
CA ALA A 21 8.83 9.42 -21.73
C ALA A 21 8.59 7.90 -21.90
N PRO A 22 7.81 7.26 -21.01
CA PRO A 22 7.46 5.86 -21.18
C PRO A 22 6.78 5.71 -22.53
N ASN A 23 7.33 4.81 -23.34
CA ASN A 23 6.86 4.58 -24.70
C ASN A 23 5.36 4.21 -24.63
N PRO A 24 4.44 4.99 -25.20
CA PRO A 24 2.99 4.75 -25.07
C PRO A 24 2.56 3.43 -25.73
N ARG A 25 3.48 2.80 -26.46
CA ARG A 25 3.32 1.52 -27.14
C ARG A 25 4.15 0.43 -26.47
N ALA A 26 4.04 0.27 -25.16
CA ALA A 26 4.00 -1.09 -24.65
C ALA A 26 2.74 -1.71 -25.30
N VAL A 27 2.92 -2.66 -26.21
CA VAL A 27 1.80 -3.42 -26.77
C VAL A 27 0.98 -3.86 -25.56
N ARG A 28 -0.22 -3.27 -25.41
CA ARG A 28 -1.21 -3.73 -24.44
C ARG A 28 -1.52 -5.16 -24.87
N ALA A 29 -0.75 -6.12 -24.38
CA ALA A 29 -1.19 -7.49 -24.31
C ALA A 29 -2.55 -7.38 -23.64
N ARG A 30 -3.62 -7.73 -24.37
CA ARG A 30 -4.92 -7.85 -23.74
C ARG A 30 -4.70 -8.79 -22.56
N PRO A 31 -5.13 -8.45 -21.33
CA PRO A 31 -5.00 -9.37 -20.22
C PRO A 31 -5.69 -10.67 -20.64
N VAL A 32 -4.88 -11.71 -20.83
CA VAL A 32 -5.38 -13.04 -21.19
C VAL A 32 -5.80 -13.66 -19.87
N ILE A 33 -7.10 -13.97 -19.76
CA ILE A 33 -7.64 -14.72 -18.63
C ILE A 33 -7.60 -16.19 -19.06
N GLU A 34 -6.76 -16.98 -18.40
CA GLU A 34 -6.73 -18.43 -18.59
C GLU A 34 -7.92 -19.06 -17.84
N VAL A 35 -8.71 -19.88 -18.53
CA VAL A 35 -9.82 -20.63 -17.92
C VAL A 35 -9.26 -21.95 -17.40
N LEU A 36 -9.16 -22.08 -16.09
CA LEU A 36 -8.79 -23.33 -15.43
C LEU A 36 -10.04 -24.21 -15.29
N GLU A 37 -9.92 -25.51 -15.54
CA GLU A 37 -10.98 -26.48 -15.26
C GLU A 37 -11.23 -26.53 -13.75
N ASN A 38 -12.44 -26.17 -13.31
CA ASN A 38 -12.84 -26.26 -11.90
C ASN A 38 -12.88 -27.74 -11.48
N GLN A 39 -11.79 -28.23 -10.90
CA GLN A 39 -11.71 -29.58 -10.28
C GLN A 39 -12.16 -29.57 -8.81
N CYS A 40 -12.72 -28.47 -8.31
CA CYS A 40 -13.17 -28.35 -6.93
C CYS A 40 -14.70 -28.47 -6.86
N ALA A 41 -15.18 -29.45 -6.11
CA ALA A 41 -16.58 -29.63 -5.80
C ALA A 41 -17.10 -28.43 -4.98
N SER A 42 -18.31 -27.96 -5.33
CA SER A 42 -19.00 -26.75 -4.86
C SER A 42 -18.66 -25.48 -5.66
N ASP A 43 -19.59 -25.09 -6.54
CA ASP A 43 -19.58 -23.80 -7.25
C ASP A 43 -19.75 -22.59 -6.31
N GLU A 44 -20.03 -22.84 -5.04
CA GLU A 44 -20.16 -21.81 -4.01
C GLU A 44 -18.90 -21.83 -3.14
N PRO A 45 -18.09 -20.74 -3.14
CA PRO A 45 -17.03 -20.59 -2.17
C PRO A 45 -17.65 -20.59 -0.76
N PRO A 46 -16.97 -21.15 0.25
CA PRO A 46 -17.47 -21.04 1.62
C PRO A 46 -17.70 -19.57 1.97
N GLU A 47 -18.84 -19.28 2.58
CA GLU A 47 -19.15 -17.94 3.08
C GLU A 47 -18.10 -17.57 4.13
N VAL A 48 -17.22 -16.63 3.77
CA VAL A 48 -16.20 -16.13 4.69
C VAL A 48 -16.86 -15.05 5.55
N ASP A 49 -16.92 -15.31 6.86
CA ASP A 49 -17.28 -14.28 7.82
C ASP A 49 -16.17 -13.25 7.91
N TRP A 50 -16.34 -12.14 7.20
CA TRP A 50 -15.42 -11.00 7.25
C TRP A 50 -15.55 -10.18 8.53
N HIS A 51 -16.54 -10.49 9.37
CA HIS A 51 -16.74 -9.79 10.63
C HIS A 51 -15.78 -10.32 11.69
N VAL A 52 -14.95 -9.44 12.22
CA VAL A 52 -14.03 -9.75 13.30
C VAL A 52 -14.24 -8.74 14.42
N GLU A 53 -14.66 -9.21 15.59
CA GLU A 53 -14.80 -8.35 16.78
C GLU A 53 -13.43 -7.83 17.21
N GLN A 54 -13.35 -6.51 17.42
CA GLN A 54 -12.12 -5.88 17.88
C GLN A 54 -12.05 -5.93 19.41
N ALA A 55 -11.01 -6.57 19.94
CA ALA A 55 -10.68 -6.50 21.36
C ALA A 55 -9.75 -5.30 21.63
N PRO A 56 -9.87 -4.64 22.79
CA PRO A 56 -8.89 -3.66 23.23
C PRO A 56 -7.50 -4.29 23.28
N TRP A 57 -6.52 -3.59 22.71
CA TRP A 57 -5.13 -4.05 22.75
C TRP A 57 -4.58 -4.09 24.18
N THR A 58 -3.86 -5.16 24.48
CA THR A 58 -3.15 -5.41 25.74
C THR A 58 -1.66 -5.68 25.50
N PRO A 59 -0.77 -5.44 26.48
CA PRO A 59 0.66 -5.72 26.34
C PRO A 59 0.98 -7.18 25.99
N GLU A 60 0.12 -8.11 26.41
CA GLU A 60 0.23 -9.55 26.14
C GLU A 60 0.02 -9.86 24.65
N ASP A 61 -0.74 -9.04 23.94
CA ASP A 61 -0.95 -9.15 22.49
C ASP A 61 0.34 -8.84 21.71
N GLU A 62 1.23 -7.99 22.26
CA GLU A 62 2.52 -7.66 21.63
C GLU A 62 3.45 -8.86 21.53
N VAL A 63 3.50 -9.64 22.60
CA VAL A 63 4.31 -10.87 22.69
C VAL A 63 3.77 -11.92 21.73
N SER A 64 2.45 -11.98 21.60
CA SER A 64 1.72 -12.96 20.79
C SER A 64 1.78 -12.66 19.28
N LEU A 65 1.69 -11.39 18.87
CA LEU A 65 1.62 -10.95 17.47
C LEU A 65 2.86 -11.29 16.63
N LEU A 66 4.04 -11.30 17.26
CA LEU A 66 5.30 -11.56 16.56
C LEU A 66 6.04 -12.79 17.10
N GLY A 67 5.54 -13.45 18.15
CA GLY A 67 6.26 -14.52 18.84
C GLY A 67 7.67 -14.10 19.26
N GLY A 68 7.83 -12.83 19.67
CA GLY A 68 9.13 -12.22 19.99
C GLY A 68 10.01 -11.82 18.80
N ARG A 69 9.54 -11.95 17.54
CA ARG A 69 10.28 -11.52 16.35
C ARG A 69 10.32 -9.99 16.23
N LYS A 70 11.48 -9.47 15.82
CA LYS A 70 11.71 -8.04 15.56
C LYS A 70 11.54 -7.74 14.06
N TYR A 71 11.15 -6.51 13.71
CA TYR A 71 11.00 -6.04 12.33
C TYR A 71 11.84 -4.76 12.08
N GLY A 72 11.71 -4.17 10.89
CA GLY A 72 12.45 -2.96 10.50
C GLY A 72 13.89 -3.23 10.06
N PHE A 73 14.66 -2.15 9.86
CA PHE A 73 16.07 -2.24 9.45
C PHE A 73 16.87 -3.01 10.52
N ASP A 74 17.62 -4.02 10.07
CA ASP A 74 18.43 -4.90 10.92
C ASP A 74 17.66 -5.54 12.09
N ARG A 75 16.34 -5.74 11.96
CA ARG A 75 15.51 -6.32 13.03
C ARG A 75 15.65 -5.56 14.36
N GLN A 76 15.87 -4.25 14.31
CA GLN A 76 16.06 -3.45 15.52
C GLN A 76 14.76 -2.90 16.11
N ARG A 77 13.59 -3.15 15.48
CA ARG A 77 12.29 -2.67 15.98
C ARG A 77 11.47 -3.82 16.57
N THR A 78 10.87 -3.57 17.73
CA THR A 78 9.90 -4.45 18.40
C THR A 78 8.63 -3.67 18.72
N GLY A 79 7.52 -4.39 18.88
CA GLY A 79 6.20 -3.80 19.17
C GLY A 79 5.53 -3.15 17.98
N VAL A 80 4.22 -2.90 18.01
CA VAL A 80 3.48 -2.31 16.88
C VAL A 80 3.83 -0.83 16.74
N ILE A 81 4.94 -0.48 16.06
CA ILE A 81 5.49 0.88 15.82
C ILE A 81 4.96 1.90 16.85
N ALA A 82 5.34 1.71 18.13
CA ALA A 82 5.08 2.56 19.29
C ALA A 82 3.85 3.51 19.19
N ARG A 83 2.62 2.96 19.08
CA ARG A 83 1.30 3.64 19.18
C ARG A 83 1.35 5.14 18.85
N ILE A 84 1.30 5.46 17.55
CA ILE A 84 1.18 6.81 16.98
C ILE A 84 0.37 7.75 17.91
N LYS A 85 1.03 8.69 18.59
CA LYS A 85 0.37 9.85 19.20
C LYS A 85 0.07 10.84 18.08
N VAL A 86 -1.12 10.75 17.49
CA VAL A 86 -1.73 11.95 16.91
C VAL A 86 -2.06 12.83 18.11
N LEU A 87 -1.22 13.83 18.42
CA LEU A 87 -1.70 14.91 19.27
C LEU A 87 -2.95 15.47 18.56
N PRO A 88 -4.10 15.59 19.23
CA PRO A 88 -5.25 16.26 18.64
C PRO A 88 -4.78 17.61 18.08
N PHE A 89 -5.22 17.96 16.87
CA PHE A 89 -4.82 19.18 16.14
C PHE A 89 -4.89 20.46 17.02
N TRP A 90 -5.75 20.43 18.04
CA TRP A 90 -5.95 21.45 19.06
C TRP A 90 -4.77 21.69 20.02
N LEU A 91 -3.79 20.79 20.11
CA LEU A 91 -2.56 20.98 20.90
C LEU A 91 -1.44 21.69 20.12
N LEU A 92 -1.59 21.89 18.80
CA LEU A 92 -0.61 22.58 17.95
C LEU A 92 -0.95 24.06 17.71
N CYS A 93 -2.09 24.55 18.20
CA CYS A 93 -2.54 25.93 18.06
C CYS A 93 -2.83 26.56 19.44
N PRO A 94 -1.91 27.34 20.03
CA PRO A 94 -2.15 28.01 21.32
C PRO A 94 -3.24 29.09 21.27
N THR A 95 -3.74 29.43 20.07
CA THR A 95 -4.72 30.50 19.89
C THR A 95 -6.17 30.07 20.18
N VAL A 96 -6.47 28.76 20.22
CA VAL A 96 -7.86 28.28 20.30
C VAL A 96 -8.30 27.93 21.73
N THR A 97 -7.35 27.82 22.67
CA THR A 97 -7.65 27.46 24.07
C THR A 97 -8.27 28.61 24.87
N ILE A 98 -8.06 29.87 24.47
CA ILE A 98 -8.52 31.03 25.25
C ILE A 98 -10.02 31.33 25.02
N GLN A 99 -10.60 30.95 23.88
CA GLN A 99 -12.02 31.21 23.61
C GLN A 99 -12.98 30.31 24.41
N TYR A 100 -12.55 29.11 24.82
CA TYR A 100 -13.41 28.19 25.58
C TYR A 100 -13.39 28.42 27.11
N LEU A 101 -12.39 29.11 27.65
CA LEU A 101 -12.30 29.39 29.09
C LEU A 101 -13.09 30.64 29.52
N MET A 102 -13.55 31.46 28.58
CA MET A 102 -14.23 32.74 28.86
C MET A 102 -15.74 32.69 28.58
N ALA A 103 -16.29 31.50 28.26
CA ALA A 103 -17.70 31.30 27.93
C ALA A 103 -18.42 30.32 28.88
N GLY A 104 -17.88 30.12 30.09
CA GLY A 104 -18.50 29.34 31.16
C GLY A 104 -18.42 30.07 32.49
#